data_AF-A0A3B4G4C7-F1
#
_entry.id   AF-A0A3B4G4C7-F1
#
_cell.length_a   1.000
_cell.length_b   1.000
_cell.length_c   1.000
_cell.angle_alpha   90.00
_cell.angle_beta   90.00
_cell.angle_gamma   90.00
#
_symmetry.space_group_name_H-M   'P 1'
#
loop_
_entity.id
_entity.type
_entity.pdbx_description
1 polymer ?
#
loop_
_entity_poly.entity_id
_entity_poly.type
_entity_poly.pdbx_seq_one_letter_code
_entity_poly.pdbx_strand_id
1 'polypeptide(L)'
;MVFPSLTALFKNEEEKKDEDGSDDDSGTYYYNTEASGTGLQRREPPSGGSSSLPDTFQTSHLLFYERFKAYQDYMLGDCKPSEVKDFTADYLEKTVEPCDWLALWSTDIFDVLVEVRDVEVKDLKARVRLVLPLQCDTRGVELHEEAMTSLLEATQHKVPLQELQVVYEESGDIDQTALALEHVRFFYKHIWREWDEEEEDDDFDYFVRCVEPRIRLYYDMLEDRVPAGLVAEYQSLLEKCSKCFQQFSALRSGLSADSDSELDNVSMVEGLKLCDQLETFKRKLRIIENPLLRYVLAYKGNTRQQCVQSRGPRASGAKVVHVVTASCSTVQLQSLLSARLIPLCSSEDTEIQFHREPVSAVDSCYQGDLVIVLPGMYSVSSSIFIPDSITIEGFGFPDEVVIEKKSKGDSFVESTGADVRLSNIKFIQHDAIEGIL
;
A
#
# COMPACT_ATOMS: atom_id res chain seq x y z
N MET A 1 4.68 -51.53 -16.00
CA MET A 1 4.38 -50.27 -16.71
C MET A 1 2.92 -50.30 -17.13
N VAL A 2 2.35 -49.13 -17.47
CA VAL A 2 0.90 -48.85 -17.59
C VAL A 2 0.21 -48.79 -16.22
N PHE A 3 -0.36 -47.61 -15.93
CA PHE A 3 -1.36 -47.38 -14.87
C PHE A 3 -2.74 -47.23 -15.55
N PRO A 4 -3.83 -47.73 -14.94
CA PRO A 4 -5.20 -47.40 -15.36
C PRO A 4 -5.76 -46.17 -14.60
N SER A 5 -6.81 -45.57 -15.16
CA SER A 5 -7.49 -44.38 -14.64
C SER A 5 -8.27 -44.63 -13.33
N LEU A 6 -8.47 -43.56 -12.55
CA LEU A 6 -9.49 -43.47 -11.50
C LEU A 6 -10.42 -42.28 -11.79
N THR A 7 -11.60 -42.57 -12.31
CA THR A 7 -12.75 -41.64 -12.40
C THR A 7 -13.93 -42.19 -11.62
N ALA A 8 -14.78 -41.28 -11.13
CA ALA A 8 -16.03 -41.50 -10.40
C ALA A 8 -15.92 -42.16 -9.00
N LEU A 9 -15.97 -41.33 -7.95
CA LEU A 9 -16.46 -41.75 -6.63
C LEU A 9 -17.02 -40.56 -5.81
N PHE A 10 -18.05 -39.91 -6.34
CA PHE A 10 -18.96 -39.04 -5.58
C PHE A 10 -20.41 -39.45 -5.84
N LYS A 11 -21.16 -39.66 -4.77
CA LYS A 11 -22.62 -39.77 -4.77
C LYS A 11 -23.14 -39.35 -3.39
N ASN A 12 -24.23 -38.59 -3.38
CA ASN A 12 -24.80 -37.96 -2.20
C ASN A 12 -25.51 -38.98 -1.31
N GLU A 13 -25.59 -38.67 -0.01
CA GLU A 13 -26.78 -38.94 0.79
C GLU A 13 -27.23 -37.63 1.45
N GLU A 14 -28.54 -37.37 1.46
CA GLU A 14 -29.18 -36.22 2.09
C GLU A 14 -29.94 -36.68 3.34
N GLU A 15 -29.85 -35.96 4.46
CA GLU A 15 -30.86 -36.05 5.52
C GLU A 15 -31.34 -34.65 5.92
N LYS A 16 -32.66 -34.47 5.99
CA LYS A 16 -33.32 -33.26 6.51
C LYS A 16 -33.73 -33.44 7.97
N LYS A 17 -33.67 -32.36 8.77
CA LYS A 17 -34.51 -32.20 9.96
C LYS A 17 -34.96 -30.76 10.20
N ASP A 18 -36.22 -30.54 9.86
CA ASP A 18 -37.20 -29.58 10.39
C ASP A 18 -37.81 -30.23 11.68
N GLU A 19 -38.27 -29.58 12.77
CA GLU A 19 -38.39 -28.19 13.28
C GLU A 19 -37.70 -28.14 14.69
N ASP A 20 -37.76 -27.18 15.63
CA ASP A 20 -38.47 -25.91 15.94
C ASP A 20 -37.59 -25.06 16.94
N GLY A 21 -37.98 -23.86 17.41
CA GLY A 21 -37.12 -22.94 18.21
C GLY A 21 -37.65 -22.40 19.56
N SER A 22 -36.83 -21.56 20.24
CA SER A 22 -37.27 -20.44 21.12
C SER A 22 -36.09 -19.55 21.57
N ASP A 23 -36.36 -18.26 21.74
CA ASP A 23 -35.44 -17.13 22.01
C ASP A 23 -34.62 -17.20 23.31
N ASP A 24 -33.44 -16.53 23.35
CA ASP A 24 -33.28 -15.30 24.16
C ASP A 24 -32.04 -14.44 23.73
N ASP A 25 -32.05 -13.18 24.16
CA ASP A 25 -31.14 -12.03 24.00
C ASP A 25 -29.73 -12.23 23.36
N SER A 26 -29.45 -11.39 22.35
CA SER A 26 -28.10 -10.95 21.97
C SER A 26 -28.15 -9.55 21.35
N GLY A 27 -28.30 -8.54 22.20
CA GLY A 27 -28.46 -7.12 21.85
C GLY A 27 -27.52 -6.59 20.76
N THR A 28 -28.05 -6.40 19.56
CA THR A 28 -27.38 -5.77 18.42
C THR A 28 -27.49 -4.25 18.51
N TYR A 29 -26.36 -3.55 18.49
CA TYR A 29 -26.33 -2.09 18.32
C TYR A 29 -26.63 -1.74 16.86
N TYR A 30 -27.91 -1.68 16.51
CA TYR A 30 -28.38 -1.11 15.25
C TYR A 30 -27.98 0.37 15.19
N TYR A 31 -26.92 0.66 14.43
CA TYR A 31 -26.76 1.99 13.86
C TYR A 31 -27.84 2.16 12.78
N ASN A 32 -28.73 3.13 12.98
CA ASN A 32 -29.74 3.49 11.98
C ASN A 32 -29.06 4.07 10.73
N THR A 33 -28.88 3.26 9.69
CA THR A 33 -28.44 3.70 8.37
C THR A 33 -29.64 4.24 7.57
N GLU A 34 -30.31 5.25 8.09
CA GLU A 34 -31.33 6.03 7.38
C GLU A 34 -31.02 7.53 7.53
N ALA A 35 -31.13 8.28 6.43
CA ALA A 35 -30.91 9.73 6.35
C ALA A 35 -29.53 10.22 6.84
N SER A 36 -28.45 9.68 6.27
CA SER A 36 -27.17 10.39 6.14
C SER A 36 -26.60 10.10 4.76
N GLY A 37 -26.48 11.13 3.93
CA GLY A 37 -25.78 11.04 2.66
C GLY A 37 -24.29 10.75 2.87
N THR A 38 -23.58 10.39 1.81
CA THR A 38 -22.12 10.20 1.81
C THR A 38 -21.44 11.56 1.95
N GLY A 39 -21.39 12.09 3.18
CA GLY A 39 -20.99 13.46 3.52
C GLY A 39 -19.53 13.78 3.23
N LEU A 40 -19.18 13.80 1.95
CA LEU A 40 -17.89 14.22 1.42
C LEU A 40 -17.64 15.67 1.84
N GLN A 41 -16.50 15.90 2.48
CA GLN A 41 -16.19 17.22 3.04
C GLN A 41 -15.92 18.22 1.91
N ARG A 42 -16.23 19.50 2.15
CA ARG A 42 -15.86 20.60 1.26
C ARG A 42 -14.34 20.76 1.20
N ARG A 43 -13.78 20.83 -0.01
CA ARG A 43 -12.36 21.12 -0.28
C ARG A 43 -12.23 22.52 -0.84
N GLU A 44 -11.72 23.43 -0.01
CA GLU A 44 -11.40 24.79 -0.44
C GLU A 44 -10.19 24.79 -1.41
N PRO A 45 -10.14 25.70 -2.40
CA PRO A 45 -8.96 25.92 -3.23
C PRO A 45 -7.70 26.24 -2.38
N PRO A 46 -6.49 25.89 -2.87
CA PRO A 46 -5.25 26.23 -2.16
C PRO A 46 -5.18 27.74 -1.88
N SER A 47 -5.02 28.12 -0.62
CA SER A 47 -5.13 29.51 -0.15
C SER A 47 -3.93 30.39 -0.57
N GLY A 48 -3.77 30.58 -1.88
CA GLY A 48 -2.57 31.11 -2.54
C GLY A 48 -2.78 32.39 -3.37
N GLY A 49 -3.98 32.97 -3.33
CA GLY A 49 -4.27 34.28 -3.92
C GLY A 49 -5.20 34.23 -5.14
N SER A 50 -6.38 34.85 -5.02
CA SER A 50 -7.30 35.17 -6.12
C SER A 50 -7.72 34.00 -7.05
N SER A 51 -7.72 32.76 -6.55
CA SER A 51 -8.42 31.65 -7.22
C SER A 51 -9.91 31.99 -7.31
N SER A 52 -10.40 32.23 -8.53
CA SER A 52 -11.83 32.49 -8.80
C SER A 52 -12.67 31.21 -8.85
N LEU A 53 -12.01 30.04 -8.76
CA LEU A 53 -12.62 28.72 -8.80
C LEU A 53 -13.49 28.44 -7.56
N PRO A 54 -14.64 27.76 -7.72
CA PRO A 54 -15.41 27.23 -6.61
C PRO A 54 -14.72 26.04 -5.92
N ASP A 55 -15.22 25.70 -4.73
CA ASP A 55 -14.80 24.53 -3.95
C ASP A 55 -15.17 23.22 -4.64
N THR A 56 -14.46 22.13 -4.33
CA THR A 56 -14.79 20.77 -4.81
C THR A 56 -14.97 19.79 -3.65
N PHE A 57 -15.31 18.54 -3.94
CA PHE A 57 -15.41 17.50 -2.91
C PHE A 57 -14.03 16.97 -2.48
N GLN A 58 -13.84 16.77 -1.17
CA GLN A 58 -12.62 16.21 -0.57
C GLN A 58 -12.62 14.68 -0.70
N THR A 59 -12.30 14.20 -1.90
CA THR A 59 -12.35 12.77 -2.25
C THR A 59 -11.05 11.99 -1.95
N SER A 60 -9.95 12.67 -1.58
CA SER A 60 -8.64 12.02 -1.44
C SER A 60 -8.47 11.18 -0.16
N HIS A 61 -9.42 11.22 0.79
CA HIS A 61 -9.32 10.57 2.10
C HIS A 61 -10.23 9.33 2.29
N LEU A 62 -10.84 8.81 1.21
CA LEU A 62 -11.65 7.59 1.28
C LEU A 62 -10.86 6.42 1.87
N LEU A 63 -11.50 5.68 2.78
CA LEU A 63 -10.94 4.55 3.50
C LEU A 63 -10.93 3.27 2.65
N PHE A 64 -10.09 2.31 3.04
CA PHE A 64 -9.98 1.00 2.38
C PHE A 64 -11.36 0.34 2.16
N TYR A 65 -12.18 0.28 3.22
CA TYR A 65 -13.47 -0.43 3.17
C TYR A 65 -14.49 0.26 2.25
N GLU A 66 -14.47 1.60 2.14
CA GLU A 66 -15.38 2.35 1.28
C GLU A 66 -15.12 2.03 -0.19
N ARG A 67 -13.86 2.16 -0.64
CA ARG A 67 -13.46 1.81 -2.01
C ARG A 67 -13.55 0.31 -2.28
N PHE A 68 -13.17 -0.55 -1.32
CA PHE A 68 -13.26 -2.01 -1.45
C PHE A 68 -14.70 -2.45 -1.69
N LYS A 69 -15.65 -1.96 -0.86
CA LYS A 69 -17.08 -2.24 -1.02
C LYS A 69 -17.62 -1.64 -2.31
N ALA A 70 -17.22 -0.44 -2.69
CA ALA A 70 -17.67 0.18 -3.94
C ALA A 70 -17.28 -0.64 -5.18
N TYR A 71 -16.07 -1.19 -5.21
CA TYR A 71 -15.64 -2.06 -6.30
C TYR A 71 -16.30 -3.44 -6.24
N GLN A 72 -16.42 -4.05 -5.06
CA GLN A 72 -17.05 -5.38 -4.91
C GLN A 72 -18.55 -5.37 -5.18
N ASP A 73 -19.31 -4.52 -4.49
CA ASP A 73 -20.78 -4.62 -4.45
C ASP A 73 -21.47 -3.85 -5.58
N TYR A 74 -20.81 -2.83 -6.17
CA TYR A 74 -21.47 -1.85 -7.05
C TYR A 74 -20.81 -1.63 -8.41
N MET A 75 -19.47 -1.60 -8.50
CA MET A 75 -18.77 -1.23 -9.75
C MET A 75 -18.33 -2.42 -10.61
N LEU A 76 -17.93 -3.55 -10.01
CA LEU A 76 -17.32 -4.67 -10.74
C LEU A 76 -18.00 -6.02 -10.46
N GLY A 77 -18.38 -6.31 -9.21
CA GLY A 77 -18.96 -7.62 -8.89
C GLY A 77 -18.02 -8.77 -9.23
N ASP A 78 -18.55 -9.78 -9.90
CA ASP A 78 -17.86 -10.98 -10.40
C ASP A 78 -17.36 -10.85 -11.85
N CYS A 79 -17.24 -9.63 -12.40
CA CYS A 79 -16.87 -9.39 -13.79
C CYS A 79 -15.49 -9.93 -14.20
N LYS A 80 -15.36 -10.29 -15.48
CA LYS A 80 -14.11 -10.68 -16.14
C LYS A 80 -13.27 -9.46 -16.54
N PRO A 81 -11.94 -9.62 -16.76
CA PRO A 81 -11.07 -8.55 -17.26
C PRO A 81 -11.63 -7.81 -18.49
N SER A 82 -12.20 -8.54 -19.45
CA SER A 82 -12.83 -7.98 -20.66
C SER A 82 -14.11 -7.17 -20.40
N GLU A 83 -14.86 -7.51 -19.34
CA GLU A 83 -16.16 -6.95 -19.00
C GLU A 83 -16.06 -5.66 -18.17
N VAL A 84 -14.89 -5.37 -17.58
CA VAL A 84 -14.65 -4.23 -16.67
C VAL A 84 -15.13 -2.88 -17.22
N LYS A 85 -15.01 -2.64 -18.54
CA LYS A 85 -15.44 -1.38 -19.18
C LYS A 85 -16.96 -1.25 -19.21
N ASP A 86 -17.67 -2.31 -19.57
CA ASP A 86 -19.13 -2.30 -19.60
C ASP A 86 -19.69 -2.24 -18.17
N PHE A 87 -19.14 -3.01 -17.20
CA PHE A 87 -19.53 -2.91 -15.79
C PHE A 87 -19.29 -1.50 -15.20
N THR A 88 -18.17 -0.86 -15.53
CA THR A 88 -17.89 0.52 -15.09
C THR A 88 -18.87 1.52 -15.71
N ALA A 89 -19.24 1.34 -16.99
CA ALA A 89 -20.27 2.17 -17.62
C ALA A 89 -21.66 1.95 -16.98
N ASP A 90 -22.01 0.69 -16.71
CA ASP A 90 -23.23 0.29 -16.00
C ASP A 90 -23.31 0.87 -14.58
N TYR A 91 -22.17 1.02 -13.89
CA TYR A 91 -22.09 1.68 -12.58
C TYR A 91 -22.33 3.19 -12.70
N LEU A 92 -21.68 3.85 -13.66
CA LEU A 92 -21.82 5.29 -13.88
C LEU A 92 -23.26 5.68 -14.30
N GLU A 93 -23.90 4.92 -15.19
CA GLU A 93 -25.29 5.15 -15.62
C GLU A 93 -26.31 5.06 -14.45
N LYS A 94 -25.92 4.42 -13.34
CA LYS A 94 -26.74 4.30 -12.12
C LYS A 94 -26.38 5.30 -11.01
N THR A 95 -25.29 6.06 -11.14
CA THR A 95 -24.71 6.84 -10.03
C THR A 95 -24.18 8.24 -10.38
N VAL A 96 -24.09 8.60 -11.66
CA VAL A 96 -23.67 9.92 -12.13
C VAL A 96 -24.84 10.63 -12.81
N GLU A 97 -25.11 11.86 -12.40
CA GLU A 97 -26.11 12.71 -13.05
C GLU A 97 -25.72 13.00 -14.51
N PRO A 98 -26.65 12.91 -15.47
CA PRO A 98 -26.31 12.93 -16.91
C PRO A 98 -25.93 14.32 -17.44
N CYS A 99 -26.40 15.40 -16.82
CA CYS A 99 -26.13 16.77 -17.24
C CYS A 99 -26.37 17.80 -16.13
N ASP A 100 -26.04 19.06 -16.42
CA ASP A 100 -26.40 20.28 -15.70
C ASP A 100 -25.78 20.47 -14.30
N TRP A 101 -24.73 19.70 -13.98
CA TRP A 101 -23.81 19.92 -12.85
C TRP A 101 -22.51 20.63 -13.27
N LEU A 102 -21.83 21.24 -12.31
CA LEU A 102 -20.57 21.97 -12.50
C LEU A 102 -19.34 21.13 -12.11
N ALA A 103 -18.24 21.31 -12.85
CA ALA A 103 -16.98 20.62 -12.63
C ALA A 103 -15.77 21.53 -12.87
N LEU A 104 -14.68 21.31 -12.14
CA LEU A 104 -13.36 21.74 -12.55
C LEU A 104 -12.77 20.68 -13.49
N TRP A 105 -12.52 21.05 -14.74
CA TRP A 105 -11.68 20.28 -15.64
C TRP A 105 -10.21 20.51 -15.26
N SER A 106 -9.62 19.48 -14.66
CA SER A 106 -8.31 19.53 -14.00
C SER A 106 -7.28 18.67 -14.73
N THR A 107 -6.24 19.34 -15.22
CA THR A 107 -5.09 18.71 -15.89
C THR A 107 -3.81 18.92 -15.07
N ASP A 108 -2.64 18.58 -15.60
CA ASP A 108 -1.35 18.97 -15.01
C ASP A 108 -1.05 20.47 -15.18
N ILE A 109 -1.70 21.16 -16.12
CA ILE A 109 -1.37 22.52 -16.57
C ILE A 109 -2.35 23.57 -16.01
N PHE A 110 -3.63 23.22 -15.89
CA PHE A 110 -4.71 24.13 -15.52
C PHE A 110 -5.85 23.43 -14.79
N ASP A 111 -6.69 24.23 -14.15
CA ASP A 111 -7.99 23.87 -13.60
C ASP A 111 -9.03 24.89 -14.11
N VAL A 112 -10.03 24.46 -14.88
CA VAL A 112 -11.00 25.35 -15.57
C VAL A 112 -12.43 24.97 -15.21
N LEU A 113 -13.27 25.94 -14.85
CA LEU A 113 -14.68 25.69 -14.56
C LEU A 113 -15.47 25.40 -15.84
N VAL A 114 -16.12 24.24 -15.87
CA VAL A 114 -16.98 23.77 -16.95
C VAL A 114 -18.33 23.28 -16.41
N GLU A 115 -19.32 23.28 -17.30
CA GLU A 115 -20.69 22.82 -17.07
C GLU A 115 -20.90 21.55 -17.89
N VAL A 116 -21.30 20.46 -17.25
CA VAL A 116 -21.51 19.16 -17.91
C VAL A 116 -22.86 19.13 -18.61
N ARG A 117 -22.90 18.63 -19.85
CA ARG A 117 -24.09 18.65 -20.71
C ARG A 117 -24.51 17.28 -21.23
N ASP A 118 -23.64 16.29 -21.14
CA ASP A 118 -23.90 14.89 -21.49
C ASP A 118 -22.79 14.03 -20.85
N VAL A 119 -23.09 12.76 -20.53
CA VAL A 119 -22.11 11.82 -19.95
C VAL A 119 -22.08 10.54 -20.78
N GLU A 120 -21.05 10.41 -21.60
CA GLU A 120 -20.81 9.27 -22.49
C GLU A 120 -20.11 8.14 -21.72
N VAL A 121 -20.86 7.46 -20.84
CA VAL A 121 -20.33 6.46 -19.88
C VAL A 121 -19.43 5.39 -20.51
N LYS A 122 -19.75 4.90 -21.72
CA LYS A 122 -18.97 3.86 -22.43
C LYS A 122 -17.61 4.35 -22.93
N ASP A 123 -17.49 5.64 -23.23
CA ASP A 123 -16.27 6.28 -23.68
C ASP A 123 -15.47 6.89 -22.50
N LEU A 124 -16.02 6.80 -21.28
CA LEU A 124 -15.56 7.45 -20.04
C LEU A 124 -15.30 8.96 -20.21
N LYS A 125 -16.18 9.65 -20.96
CA LYS A 125 -16.09 11.09 -21.25
C LYS A 125 -17.36 11.82 -20.87
N ALA A 126 -17.22 13.09 -20.52
CA ALA A 126 -18.33 14.04 -20.45
C ALA A 126 -18.25 15.02 -21.63
N ARG A 127 -19.42 15.43 -22.12
CA ARG A 127 -19.53 16.60 -22.99
C ARG A 127 -19.70 17.84 -22.12
N VAL A 128 -18.85 18.84 -22.32
CA VAL A 128 -18.77 20.02 -21.45
C VAL A 128 -18.94 21.34 -22.21
N ARG A 129 -19.38 22.38 -21.51
CA ARG A 129 -19.39 23.77 -21.97
C ARG A 129 -18.57 24.63 -21.02
N LEU A 130 -17.82 25.59 -21.56
CA LEU A 130 -17.09 26.57 -20.77
C LEU A 130 -18.07 27.48 -20.00
N VAL A 131 -17.82 27.70 -18.70
CA VAL A 131 -18.59 28.68 -17.91
C VAL A 131 -18.01 30.07 -18.10
N LEU A 132 -18.89 31.06 -18.34
CA LEU A 132 -18.51 32.46 -18.57
C LEU A 132 -19.08 33.38 -17.47
N PRO A 133 -18.32 34.37 -16.97
CA PRO A 133 -16.93 34.69 -17.32
C PRO A 133 -15.96 33.58 -16.90
N LEU A 134 -14.89 33.39 -17.69
CA LEU A 134 -13.90 32.33 -17.50
C LEU A 134 -13.36 32.33 -16.06
N GLN A 135 -13.56 31.21 -15.36
CA GLN A 135 -12.94 30.93 -14.06
C GLN A 135 -11.92 29.81 -14.27
N CYS A 136 -10.66 30.10 -13.99
CA CYS A 136 -9.56 29.17 -14.14
C CYS A 136 -8.42 29.47 -13.15
N ASP A 137 -7.76 28.42 -12.66
CA ASP A 137 -6.38 28.49 -12.17
C ASP A 137 -5.45 27.94 -13.27
N THR A 138 -4.35 28.62 -13.48
CA THR A 138 -3.52 28.46 -14.67
C THR A 138 -2.06 28.47 -14.23
N ARG A 139 -1.44 27.29 -14.16
CA ARG A 139 -0.26 27.02 -13.31
C ARG A 139 1.06 27.55 -13.91
N GLY A 140 1.11 28.86 -14.17
CA GLY A 140 2.21 29.57 -14.84
C GLY A 140 2.00 29.86 -16.33
N VAL A 141 0.79 29.69 -16.86
CA VAL A 141 0.45 29.86 -18.29
C VAL A 141 -0.72 30.83 -18.44
N GLU A 142 -0.61 31.88 -19.25
CA GLU A 142 -1.77 32.73 -19.56
C GLU A 142 -2.74 31.99 -20.48
N LEU A 143 -3.92 31.64 -19.97
CA LEU A 143 -5.03 31.08 -20.75
C LEU A 143 -6.11 32.13 -20.99
N HIS A 144 -6.74 32.06 -22.15
CA HIS A 144 -7.77 33.01 -22.61
C HIS A 144 -8.99 32.24 -23.13
N GLU A 145 -10.16 32.89 -23.10
CA GLU A 145 -11.44 32.33 -23.53
C GLU A 145 -11.40 31.77 -24.97
N GLU A 146 -10.78 32.49 -25.90
CA GLU A 146 -10.60 32.05 -27.29
C GLU A 146 -9.76 30.77 -27.41
N ALA A 147 -8.71 30.63 -26.58
CA ALA A 147 -7.83 29.47 -26.57
C ALA A 147 -8.52 28.24 -25.96
N MET A 148 -9.30 28.42 -24.88
CA MET A 148 -10.08 27.34 -24.27
C MET A 148 -11.28 26.92 -25.14
N THR A 149 -11.91 27.86 -25.84
CA THR A 149 -12.93 27.55 -26.84
C THR A 149 -12.32 26.75 -28.00
N SER A 150 -11.17 27.18 -28.52
CA SER A 150 -10.44 26.44 -29.57
C SER A 150 -10.02 25.03 -29.14
N LEU A 151 -9.63 24.86 -27.87
CA LEU A 151 -9.27 23.55 -27.30
C LEU A 151 -10.50 22.64 -27.19
N LEU A 152 -11.63 23.15 -26.69
CA LEU A 152 -12.89 22.39 -26.63
C LEU A 152 -13.45 22.10 -28.02
N GLU A 153 -13.29 22.98 -29.01
CA GLU A 153 -13.64 22.66 -30.41
C GLU A 153 -12.78 21.50 -30.95
N ALA A 154 -11.47 21.52 -30.68
CA ALA A 154 -10.56 20.45 -31.08
C ALA A 154 -10.87 19.09 -30.41
N THR A 155 -11.34 19.07 -29.16
CA THR A 155 -11.79 17.83 -28.47
C THR A 155 -13.26 17.47 -28.74
N GLN A 156 -13.94 18.16 -29.67
CA GLN A 156 -15.39 18.01 -29.92
C GLN A 156 -16.27 18.23 -28.67
N HIS A 157 -15.77 19.05 -27.74
CA HIS A 157 -16.31 19.35 -26.42
C HIS A 157 -16.32 18.15 -25.46
N LYS A 158 -15.56 17.10 -25.75
CA LYS A 158 -15.44 15.91 -24.89
C LYS A 158 -14.18 15.98 -24.05
N VAL A 159 -14.31 15.68 -22.75
CA VAL A 159 -13.18 15.57 -21.80
C VAL A 159 -13.30 14.29 -20.97
N PRO A 160 -12.19 13.68 -20.51
CA PRO A 160 -12.23 12.44 -19.72
C PRO A 160 -12.89 12.66 -18.35
N LEU A 161 -13.72 11.70 -17.92
CA LEU A 161 -14.38 11.74 -16.61
C LEU A 161 -13.40 11.75 -15.43
N GLN A 162 -12.22 11.13 -15.61
CA GLN A 162 -11.16 11.10 -14.61
C GLN A 162 -10.59 12.51 -14.32
N GLU A 163 -10.64 13.42 -15.29
CA GLU A 163 -10.13 14.80 -15.21
C GLU A 163 -11.15 15.79 -14.63
N LEU A 164 -12.43 15.41 -14.48
CA LEU A 164 -13.46 16.26 -13.90
C LEU A 164 -13.53 16.11 -12.37
N GLN A 165 -13.26 17.19 -11.62
CA GLN A 165 -13.57 17.30 -10.20
C GLN A 165 -14.92 18.00 -10.03
N VAL A 166 -15.92 17.31 -9.47
CA VAL A 166 -17.26 17.88 -9.22
C VAL A 166 -17.17 19.05 -8.23
N VAL A 167 -17.87 20.14 -8.55
CA VAL A 167 -18.00 21.32 -7.67
C VAL A 167 -18.85 20.98 -6.45
N TYR A 168 -18.51 21.52 -5.28
CA TYR A 168 -19.23 21.27 -4.03
C TYR A 168 -20.55 22.06 -3.97
N GLU A 169 -21.67 21.37 -3.70
CA GLU A 169 -22.99 21.99 -3.51
C GLU A 169 -23.62 21.57 -2.17
N GLU A 170 -24.19 22.54 -1.45
CA GLU A 170 -24.69 22.35 -0.08
C GLU A 170 -26.01 21.55 0.03
N SER A 171 -26.62 21.15 -1.09
CA SER A 171 -27.83 20.31 -1.10
C SER A 171 -27.54 18.81 -0.92
N GLY A 172 -26.35 18.36 -1.30
CA GLY A 172 -25.96 16.93 -1.30
C GLY A 172 -26.44 16.12 -2.50
N ASP A 173 -27.17 16.72 -3.45
CA ASP A 173 -27.77 16.00 -4.59
C ASP A 173 -26.71 15.34 -5.49
N ILE A 174 -25.54 15.98 -5.62
CA ILE A 174 -24.42 15.54 -6.48
C ILE A 174 -23.30 14.79 -5.74
N ASP A 175 -23.44 14.53 -4.44
CA ASP A 175 -22.45 13.79 -3.62
C ASP A 175 -22.13 12.41 -4.23
N GLN A 176 -23.17 11.71 -4.69
CA GLN A 176 -23.04 10.39 -5.30
C GLN A 176 -22.30 10.44 -6.65
N THR A 177 -22.49 11.51 -7.43
CA THR A 177 -21.76 11.76 -8.68
C THR A 177 -20.27 12.02 -8.38
N ALA A 178 -19.97 12.84 -7.37
CA ALA A 178 -18.60 13.11 -6.93
C ALA A 178 -17.88 11.85 -6.43
N LEU A 179 -18.59 11.01 -5.67
CA LEU A 179 -18.07 9.74 -5.17
C LEU A 179 -17.81 8.72 -6.29
N ALA A 180 -18.75 8.57 -7.23
CA ALA A 180 -18.62 7.65 -8.36
C ALA A 180 -17.45 8.03 -9.27
N LEU A 181 -17.25 9.32 -9.54
CA LEU A 181 -16.13 9.82 -10.34
C LEU A 181 -14.78 9.67 -9.63
N GLU A 182 -14.72 9.78 -8.29
CA GLU A 182 -13.51 9.39 -7.54
C GLU A 182 -13.24 7.88 -7.65
N HIS A 183 -14.24 7.02 -7.53
CA HIS A 183 -14.05 5.57 -7.64
C HIS A 183 -13.46 5.20 -9.02
N VAL A 184 -13.97 5.78 -10.10
CA VAL A 184 -13.45 5.57 -11.46
C VAL A 184 -12.06 6.19 -11.63
N ARG A 185 -11.82 7.42 -11.15
CA ARG A 185 -10.50 8.08 -11.20
C ARG A 185 -9.44 7.27 -10.45
N PHE A 186 -9.73 6.80 -9.24
CA PHE A 186 -8.81 6.00 -8.44
C PHE A 186 -8.52 4.65 -9.12
N PHE A 187 -9.56 3.96 -9.60
CA PHE A 187 -9.44 2.67 -10.25
C PHE A 187 -8.48 2.73 -11.45
N TYR A 188 -8.73 3.64 -12.40
CA TYR A 188 -7.89 3.77 -13.59
C TYR A 188 -6.49 4.33 -13.33
N LYS A 189 -6.27 5.01 -12.19
CA LYS A 189 -4.97 5.59 -11.81
C LYS A 189 -4.09 4.65 -10.98
N HIS A 190 -4.68 3.74 -10.21
CA HIS A 190 -3.97 2.95 -9.19
C HIS A 190 -4.20 1.44 -9.24
N ILE A 191 -5.27 0.96 -9.89
CA ILE A 191 -5.66 -0.45 -9.91
C ILE A 191 -5.54 -1.06 -11.31
N TRP A 192 -6.19 -0.45 -12.32
CA TRP A 192 -6.20 -0.92 -13.71
C TRP A 192 -4.82 -0.84 -14.36
N ARG A 193 -4.54 -1.73 -15.32
CA ARG A 193 -3.27 -1.78 -16.07
C ARG A 193 -3.52 -2.03 -17.54
N GLU A 194 -2.68 -1.45 -18.39
CA GLU A 194 -2.74 -1.54 -19.86
C GLU A 194 -2.78 -3.00 -20.37
N TRP A 195 -2.20 -3.93 -19.61
CA TRP A 195 -2.08 -5.36 -19.93
C TRP A 195 -3.07 -6.28 -19.20
N ASP A 196 -4.02 -5.73 -18.42
CA ASP A 196 -5.10 -6.56 -17.83
C ASP A 196 -6.15 -6.94 -18.88
N GLU A 197 -6.42 -6.03 -19.84
CA GLU A 197 -7.35 -6.25 -20.97
C GLU A 197 -6.83 -7.29 -21.98
N GLU A 198 -5.55 -7.65 -21.91
CA GLU A 198 -4.88 -8.61 -22.79
C GLU A 198 -4.40 -9.88 -22.05
N GLU A 199 -5.03 -10.26 -20.94
CA GLU A 199 -4.82 -11.59 -20.36
C GLU A 199 -5.47 -12.68 -21.25
N GLU A 200 -4.69 -13.69 -21.67
CA GLU A 200 -5.20 -14.83 -22.47
C GLU A 200 -6.22 -15.71 -21.71
N ASP A 201 -6.23 -15.59 -20.39
CA ASP A 201 -7.04 -16.31 -19.41
C ASP A 201 -8.10 -15.36 -18.85
N ASP A 202 -9.12 -14.99 -19.64
CA ASP A 202 -10.18 -14.05 -19.24
C ASP A 202 -11.26 -14.68 -18.32
N ASP A 203 -11.22 -16.00 -18.09
CA ASP A 203 -12.26 -16.74 -17.35
C ASP A 203 -12.05 -16.71 -15.81
N PHE A 204 -11.86 -15.50 -15.25
CA PHE A 204 -11.72 -15.30 -13.80
C PHE A 204 -12.39 -14.04 -13.26
N ASP A 205 -12.78 -14.09 -11.99
CA ASP A 205 -13.23 -12.95 -11.18
C ASP A 205 -12.10 -11.90 -11.05
N TYR A 206 -12.23 -10.79 -11.78
CA TYR A 206 -11.21 -9.74 -11.82
C TYR A 206 -11.08 -9.01 -10.47
N PHE A 207 -12.17 -8.91 -9.71
CA PHE A 207 -12.14 -8.27 -8.39
C PHE A 207 -11.23 -9.05 -7.42
N VAL A 208 -11.47 -10.35 -7.26
CA VAL A 208 -10.72 -11.23 -6.34
C VAL A 208 -9.28 -11.46 -6.81
N ARG A 209 -9.05 -11.68 -8.11
CA ARG A 209 -7.71 -12.01 -8.62
C ARG A 209 -6.81 -10.79 -8.83
N CYS A 210 -7.37 -9.60 -9.05
CA CYS A 210 -6.60 -8.39 -9.35
C CYS A 210 -6.94 -7.18 -8.47
N VAL A 211 -8.22 -6.83 -8.25
CA VAL A 211 -8.56 -5.59 -7.53
C VAL A 211 -8.24 -5.68 -6.04
N GLU A 212 -8.77 -6.67 -5.30
CA GLU A 212 -8.51 -6.81 -3.86
C GLU A 212 -7.00 -6.76 -3.53
N PRO A 213 -6.13 -7.57 -4.16
CA PRO A 213 -4.69 -7.55 -3.86
C PRO A 213 -4.05 -6.18 -4.09
N ARG A 214 -4.45 -5.47 -5.16
CA ARG A 214 -3.89 -4.16 -5.53
C ARG A 214 -4.40 -3.04 -4.63
N ILE A 215 -5.69 -2.99 -4.30
CA ILE A 215 -6.22 -1.99 -3.37
C ILE A 215 -5.66 -2.23 -1.96
N ARG A 216 -5.54 -3.49 -1.52
CA ARG A 216 -4.95 -3.82 -0.23
C ARG A 216 -3.49 -3.39 -0.15
N LEU A 217 -2.70 -3.71 -1.18
CA LEU A 217 -1.32 -3.23 -1.31
C LEU A 217 -1.22 -1.69 -1.27
N TYR A 218 -2.15 -0.98 -1.92
CA TYR A 218 -2.15 0.49 -1.91
C TYR A 218 -2.34 1.07 -0.49
N TYR A 219 -3.32 0.59 0.27
CA TYR A 219 -3.52 1.06 1.65
C TYR A 219 -2.41 0.55 2.59
N ASP A 220 -1.91 -0.67 2.41
CA ASP A 220 -0.71 -1.15 3.11
C ASP A 220 0.52 -0.24 2.88
N MET A 221 0.64 0.36 1.69
CA MET A 221 1.70 1.32 1.37
C MET A 221 1.45 2.73 1.95
N LEU A 222 0.20 3.15 2.12
CA LEU A 222 -0.14 4.40 2.82
C LEU A 222 0.02 4.30 4.35
N GLU A 223 -0.12 3.09 4.89
CA GLU A 223 -0.04 2.79 6.33
C GLU A 223 1.36 2.29 6.76
N ASP A 224 2.39 2.47 5.90
CA ASP A 224 3.78 2.02 6.10
C ASP A 224 3.96 0.50 6.41
N ARG A 225 2.94 -0.34 6.15
CA ARG A 225 2.99 -1.82 6.31
C ARG A 225 3.82 -2.52 5.23
N VAL A 226 4.42 -1.79 4.29
CA VAL A 226 5.29 -2.34 3.22
C VAL A 226 6.68 -1.71 3.31
N PRO A 227 7.76 -2.50 3.45
CA PRO A 227 9.11 -1.97 3.50
C PRO A 227 9.44 -1.11 2.28
N ALA A 228 9.99 0.09 2.49
CA ALA A 228 10.24 1.07 1.42
C ALA A 228 11.10 0.53 0.24
N GLY A 229 12.01 -0.40 0.50
CA GLY A 229 12.77 -1.09 -0.55
C GLY A 229 11.90 -1.98 -1.45
N LEU A 230 10.87 -2.61 -0.90
CA LEU A 230 9.90 -3.43 -1.63
C LEU A 230 8.88 -2.55 -2.38
N VAL A 231 8.52 -1.39 -1.82
CA VAL A 231 7.76 -0.34 -2.54
C VAL A 231 8.52 0.15 -3.76
N ALA A 232 9.81 0.45 -3.62
CA ALA A 232 10.66 0.86 -4.74
C ALA A 232 10.85 -0.27 -5.78
N GLU A 233 10.96 -1.54 -5.36
CA GLU A 233 10.97 -2.67 -6.30
C GLU A 233 9.64 -2.81 -7.05
N TYR A 234 8.50 -2.69 -6.37
CA TYR A 234 7.16 -2.74 -6.97
C TYR A 234 6.94 -1.64 -8.01
N GLN A 235 7.24 -0.37 -7.67
CA GLN A 235 7.19 0.75 -8.61
C GLN A 235 8.11 0.53 -9.81
N SER A 236 9.34 0.07 -9.56
CA SER A 236 10.30 -0.22 -10.62
C SER A 236 9.91 -1.46 -11.46
N LEU A 237 9.06 -2.36 -10.97
CA LEU A 237 8.48 -3.47 -11.74
C LEU A 237 7.30 -3.00 -12.59
N LEU A 238 6.42 -2.13 -12.08
CA LEU A 238 5.34 -1.52 -12.86
C LEU A 238 5.87 -0.75 -14.08
N GLU A 239 6.91 0.07 -13.88
CA GLU A 239 7.61 0.74 -14.99
C GLU A 239 8.13 -0.24 -16.04
N LYS A 240 8.71 -1.37 -15.60
CA LYS A 240 9.25 -2.39 -16.52
C LYS A 240 8.15 -3.13 -17.27
N CYS A 241 7.02 -3.43 -16.62
CA CYS A 241 5.83 -3.98 -17.29
C CYS A 241 5.34 -3.04 -18.38
N SER A 242 5.04 -1.76 -18.07
CA SER A 242 4.50 -0.82 -19.06
C SER A 242 5.48 -0.61 -20.23
N LYS A 243 6.78 -0.42 -19.96
CA LYS A 243 7.81 -0.29 -21.01
C LYS A 243 7.93 -1.55 -21.89
N CYS A 244 7.82 -2.74 -21.30
CA CYS A 244 7.86 -4.01 -22.02
C CYS A 244 6.57 -4.25 -22.84
N PHE A 245 5.41 -3.93 -22.28
CA PHE A 245 4.12 -4.01 -22.96
C PHE A 245 4.02 -3.02 -24.13
N GLN A 246 4.47 -1.78 -23.96
CA GLN A 246 4.53 -0.78 -25.04
C GLN A 246 5.47 -1.23 -26.18
N GLN A 247 6.62 -1.83 -25.86
CA GLN A 247 7.50 -2.44 -26.86
C GLN A 247 6.84 -3.61 -27.59
N PHE A 248 6.16 -4.49 -26.86
CA PHE A 248 5.43 -5.63 -27.43
C PHE A 248 4.29 -5.19 -28.36
N SER A 249 3.45 -4.27 -27.91
CA SER A 249 2.32 -3.75 -28.69
C SER A 249 2.77 -2.94 -29.91
N ALA A 250 3.86 -2.17 -29.81
CA ALA A 250 4.47 -1.51 -30.96
C ALA A 250 4.98 -2.53 -31.99
N LEU A 251 5.71 -3.57 -31.55
CA LEU A 251 6.22 -4.63 -32.41
C LEU A 251 5.08 -5.41 -33.10
N ARG A 252 4.04 -5.77 -32.33
CA ARG A 252 2.82 -6.42 -32.83
C ARG A 252 2.09 -5.56 -33.87
N SER A 253 2.04 -4.23 -33.68
CA SER A 253 1.43 -3.30 -34.64
C SER A 253 2.23 -3.09 -35.93
N GLY A 254 3.53 -3.44 -35.93
CA GLY A 254 4.41 -3.34 -37.09
C GLY A 254 4.41 -4.59 -38.00
N LEU A 255 3.86 -5.72 -37.52
CA LEU A 255 3.78 -6.96 -38.28
C LEU A 255 2.65 -6.91 -39.33
N SER A 256 2.97 -7.29 -40.57
CA SER A 256 1.97 -7.41 -41.63
C SER A 256 1.46 -8.85 -41.72
N ALA A 257 0.15 -9.06 -41.55
CA ALA A 257 -0.48 -10.37 -41.62
C ALA A 257 -0.31 -11.09 -42.99
N ASP A 258 -0.01 -10.34 -44.05
CA ASP A 258 0.20 -10.83 -45.41
C ASP A 258 1.71 -10.95 -45.80
N SER A 259 2.65 -10.88 -44.86
CA SER A 259 4.09 -11.07 -45.13
C SER A 259 4.71 -12.21 -44.33
N ASP A 260 5.31 -13.14 -45.09
CA ASP A 260 6.10 -14.28 -44.61
C ASP A 260 7.59 -13.97 -44.86
N SER A 261 8.10 -12.89 -44.24
CA SER A 261 9.47 -12.42 -44.46
C SER A 261 10.40 -12.76 -43.31
N GLU A 262 11.70 -12.89 -43.60
CA GLU A 262 12.73 -13.12 -42.57
C GLU A 262 12.78 -12.01 -41.50
N LEU A 263 12.30 -10.79 -41.82
CA LEU A 263 12.18 -9.69 -40.85
C LEU A 263 10.99 -9.89 -39.90
N ASP A 264 9.87 -10.43 -40.39
CA ASP A 264 8.71 -10.80 -39.57
C ASP A 264 9.06 -12.01 -38.69
N ASN A 265 9.80 -12.98 -39.21
CA ASN A 265 10.31 -14.14 -38.44
C ASN A 265 11.23 -13.72 -37.28
N VAL A 266 12.16 -12.77 -37.50
CA VAL A 266 12.98 -12.20 -36.41
C VAL A 266 12.12 -11.42 -35.42
N SER A 267 11.18 -10.61 -35.91
CA SER A 267 10.27 -9.80 -35.09
C SER A 267 9.36 -10.68 -34.21
N MET A 268 8.87 -11.81 -34.71
CA MET A 268 8.09 -12.78 -33.93
C MET A 268 8.92 -13.40 -32.80
N VAL A 269 10.19 -13.73 -33.07
CA VAL A 269 11.13 -14.23 -32.04
C VAL A 269 11.49 -13.15 -31.01
N GLU A 270 11.39 -11.87 -31.34
CA GLU A 270 11.52 -10.77 -30.36
C GLU A 270 10.22 -10.54 -29.58
N GLY A 271 9.05 -10.67 -30.22
CA GLY A 271 7.74 -10.66 -29.56
C GLY A 271 7.63 -11.72 -28.46
N LEU A 272 8.02 -12.97 -28.74
CA LEU A 272 8.02 -14.06 -27.75
C LEU A 272 8.91 -13.73 -26.53
N LYS A 273 10.10 -13.14 -26.73
CA LYS A 273 10.99 -12.72 -25.62
C LYS A 273 10.38 -11.59 -24.79
N LEU A 274 9.54 -10.74 -25.39
CA LEU A 274 8.83 -9.69 -24.68
C LEU A 274 7.65 -10.27 -23.88
N CYS A 275 6.90 -11.25 -24.42
CA CYS A 275 5.91 -12.02 -23.65
C CYS A 275 6.53 -12.70 -22.42
N ASP A 276 7.62 -13.46 -22.61
CA ASP A 276 8.33 -14.14 -21.51
C ASP A 276 8.79 -13.17 -20.41
N GLN A 277 9.24 -11.96 -20.79
CA GLN A 277 9.63 -10.90 -19.86
C GLN A 277 8.42 -10.28 -19.17
N LEU A 278 7.36 -9.96 -19.90
CA LEU A 278 6.13 -9.38 -19.36
C LEU A 278 5.49 -10.32 -18.34
N GLU A 279 5.34 -11.60 -18.65
CA GLU A 279 4.83 -12.61 -17.71
C GLU A 279 5.78 -12.82 -16.51
N THR A 280 7.09 -12.76 -16.72
CA THR A 280 8.07 -12.76 -15.61
C THR A 280 7.89 -11.55 -14.69
N PHE A 281 7.53 -10.37 -15.21
CA PHE A 281 7.26 -9.18 -14.40
C PHE A 281 5.86 -9.22 -13.76
N LYS A 282 4.79 -9.56 -14.49
CA LYS A 282 3.43 -9.79 -13.96
C LYS A 282 3.45 -10.77 -12.79
N ARG A 283 4.18 -11.89 -12.93
CA ARG A 283 4.35 -12.88 -11.86
C ARG A 283 5.01 -12.31 -10.62
N LYS A 284 6.01 -11.42 -10.75
CA LYS A 284 6.63 -10.75 -9.59
C LYS A 284 5.67 -9.77 -8.92
N LEU A 285 4.96 -8.98 -9.71
CA LEU A 285 3.92 -8.06 -9.22
C LEU A 285 2.85 -8.81 -8.41
N ARG A 286 2.31 -9.92 -8.93
CA ARG A 286 1.35 -10.81 -8.22
C ARG A 286 1.87 -11.35 -6.87
N ILE A 287 3.19 -11.56 -6.73
CA ILE A 287 3.82 -12.03 -5.47
C ILE A 287 3.94 -10.88 -4.44
N ILE A 288 4.09 -9.63 -4.89
CA ILE A 288 4.11 -8.45 -4.00
C ILE A 288 2.68 -8.00 -3.64
N GLU A 289 1.74 -8.12 -4.57
CA GLU A 289 0.31 -7.81 -4.36
C GLU A 289 -0.36 -8.75 -3.35
N ASN A 290 -0.05 -10.06 -3.39
CA ASN A 290 -0.59 -11.01 -2.45
C ASN A 290 0.03 -10.82 -1.04
N PRO A 291 -0.73 -10.50 0.02
CA PRO A 291 -0.17 -10.13 1.32
C PRO A 291 0.61 -11.28 1.99
N LEU A 292 0.17 -12.53 1.83
CA LEU A 292 0.84 -13.71 2.40
C LEU A 292 2.20 -13.95 1.71
N LEU A 293 2.25 -13.81 0.39
CA LEU A 293 3.50 -13.94 -0.37
C LEU A 293 4.43 -12.74 -0.13
N ARG A 294 3.89 -11.53 0.03
CA ARG A 294 4.63 -10.32 0.41
C ARG A 294 5.30 -10.46 1.77
N TYR A 295 4.62 -11.04 2.76
CA TYR A 295 5.20 -11.36 4.07
C TYR A 295 6.37 -12.34 3.96
N VAL A 296 6.22 -13.41 3.15
CA VAL A 296 7.32 -14.35 2.86
C VAL A 296 8.47 -13.70 2.07
N LEU A 297 8.18 -12.72 1.21
CA LEU A 297 9.21 -11.90 0.56
C LEU A 297 9.95 -11.01 1.56
N ALA A 298 9.27 -10.36 2.51
CA ALA A 298 9.92 -9.56 3.54
C ALA A 298 10.88 -10.42 4.37
N TYR A 299 10.45 -11.60 4.81
CA TYR A 299 11.30 -12.56 5.55
C TYR A 299 12.55 -13.02 4.73
N LYS A 300 12.40 -13.15 3.40
CA LYS A 300 13.50 -13.47 2.47
C LYS A 300 14.34 -12.25 2.03
N GLY A 301 13.81 -11.04 2.20
CA GLY A 301 14.46 -9.76 1.95
C GLY A 301 15.36 -9.36 3.11
N ASN A 302 14.85 -9.46 4.35
CA ASN A 302 15.63 -9.23 5.57
C ASN A 302 16.86 -10.14 5.61
N THR A 303 16.74 -11.41 5.21
CA THR A 303 17.89 -12.34 5.09
C THR A 303 18.91 -11.99 4.00
N ARG A 304 18.68 -10.94 3.18
CA ARG A 304 19.64 -10.40 2.20
C ARG A 304 20.06 -8.94 2.43
N GLN A 305 19.23 -8.13 3.07
CA GLN A 305 19.51 -6.70 3.29
C GLN A 305 19.79 -6.33 4.76
N GLN A 306 19.36 -7.15 5.73
CA GLN A 306 19.63 -6.98 7.16
C GLN A 306 20.09 -8.28 7.85
N CYS A 307 20.64 -9.22 7.09
CA CYS A 307 21.40 -10.33 7.66
C CYS A 307 22.74 -9.80 8.17
N VAL A 308 22.71 -9.14 9.33
CA VAL A 308 23.86 -9.07 10.23
C VAL A 308 24.16 -10.52 10.61
N GLN A 309 25.09 -11.13 9.88
CA GLN A 309 25.49 -12.50 10.15
C GLN A 309 25.99 -12.59 11.59
N SER A 310 25.60 -13.65 12.30
CA SER A 310 26.12 -13.97 13.64
C SER A 310 27.63 -13.74 13.65
N ARG A 311 28.06 -12.77 14.45
CA ARG A 311 29.46 -12.36 14.59
C ARG A 311 30.25 -13.46 15.30
N GLY A 312 29.56 -14.37 15.97
CA GLY A 312 30.10 -15.56 16.61
C GLY A 312 30.95 -15.20 17.83
N PRO A 313 31.82 -16.11 18.30
CA PRO A 313 32.76 -15.80 19.37
C PRO A 313 33.77 -14.74 18.88
N ARG A 314 33.98 -13.71 19.71
CA ARG A 314 34.95 -12.64 19.46
C ARG A 314 36.36 -13.23 19.26
N ALA A 315 37.11 -12.75 18.28
CA ALA A 315 38.40 -13.34 17.87
C ALA A 315 39.49 -13.34 18.96
N SER A 316 39.34 -12.52 20.00
CA SER A 316 40.19 -12.50 21.20
C SER A 316 39.79 -13.53 22.28
N GLY A 317 38.63 -14.17 22.15
CA GLY A 317 38.01 -15.00 23.21
C GLY A 317 37.42 -14.22 24.39
N ALA A 318 37.75 -12.92 24.52
CA ALA A 318 37.28 -12.04 25.57
C ALA A 318 35.79 -11.69 25.42
N LYS A 319 35.13 -11.46 26.55
CA LYS A 319 33.73 -11.01 26.63
C LYS A 319 33.64 -9.54 26.99
N VAL A 320 32.62 -8.88 26.46
CA VAL A 320 32.38 -7.45 26.65
C VAL A 320 31.06 -7.22 27.37
N VAL A 321 31.09 -6.28 28.34
CA VAL A 321 29.90 -5.76 29.00
C VAL A 321 29.57 -4.39 28.42
N HIS A 322 28.47 -4.30 27.66
CA HIS A 322 28.00 -3.08 27.03
C HIS A 322 26.99 -2.37 27.95
N VAL A 323 27.38 -1.25 28.55
CA VAL A 323 26.53 -0.45 29.44
C VAL A 323 25.81 0.64 28.65
N VAL A 324 24.48 0.57 28.59
CA VAL A 324 23.63 1.57 27.92
C VAL A 324 23.18 2.62 28.92
N THR A 325 23.47 3.89 28.64
CA THR A 325 23.12 5.03 29.48
C THR A 325 23.18 6.37 28.73
N ALA A 326 22.12 7.17 28.83
CA ALA A 326 22.13 8.55 28.32
C ALA A 326 22.96 9.49 29.23
N SER A 327 22.84 9.30 30.55
CA SER A 327 23.64 9.93 31.60
C SER A 327 23.64 9.04 32.86
N CYS A 328 24.76 9.01 33.58
CA CYS A 328 24.93 8.17 34.77
C CYS A 328 25.45 9.01 35.94
N SER A 329 24.73 8.98 37.08
CA SER A 329 25.21 9.63 38.31
C SER A 329 26.30 8.81 39.00
N THR A 330 27.11 9.46 39.84
CA THR A 330 28.15 8.79 40.63
C THR A 330 27.60 7.67 41.52
N VAL A 331 26.39 7.84 42.06
CA VAL A 331 25.70 6.84 42.88
C VAL A 331 25.26 5.64 42.03
N GLN A 332 24.65 5.87 40.86
CA GLN A 332 24.27 4.79 39.94
C GLN A 332 25.50 4.01 39.46
N LEU A 333 26.59 4.71 39.12
CA LEU A 333 27.86 4.09 38.71
C LEU A 333 28.46 3.23 39.83
N GLN A 334 28.45 3.73 41.08
CA GLN A 334 28.93 2.98 42.24
C GLN A 334 28.08 1.73 42.51
N SER A 335 26.74 1.84 42.40
CA SER A 335 25.82 0.71 42.51
C SER A 335 26.06 -0.32 41.41
N LEU A 336 26.15 0.10 40.14
CA LEU A 336 26.44 -0.77 39.00
C LEU A 336 27.78 -1.51 39.16
N LEU A 337 28.82 -0.80 39.61
CA LEU A 337 30.14 -1.38 39.91
C LEU A 337 30.02 -2.46 40.98
N SER A 338 29.44 -2.15 42.13
CA SER A 338 29.34 -3.07 43.28
C SER A 338 28.45 -4.28 43.03
N ALA A 339 27.31 -4.10 42.36
CA ALA A 339 26.27 -5.13 42.21
C ALA A 339 26.45 -6.01 40.97
N ARG A 340 27.12 -5.52 39.92
CA ARG A 340 27.25 -6.22 38.62
C ARG A 340 28.68 -6.28 38.12
N LEU A 341 29.33 -5.15 37.89
CA LEU A 341 30.60 -5.16 37.16
C LEU A 341 31.73 -5.83 37.95
N ILE A 342 31.85 -5.58 39.27
CA ILE A 342 32.88 -6.22 40.11
C ILE A 342 32.65 -7.74 40.24
N PRO A 343 31.42 -8.25 40.50
CA PRO A 343 31.15 -9.69 40.42
C PRO A 343 31.47 -10.33 39.06
N LEU A 344 31.13 -9.66 37.96
CA LEU A 344 31.29 -10.20 36.60
C LEU A 344 32.75 -10.14 36.09
N CYS A 345 33.46 -9.04 36.35
CA CYS A 345 34.84 -8.82 35.91
C CYS A 345 35.87 -9.43 36.88
N SER A 346 35.52 -10.56 37.53
CA SER A 346 36.41 -11.30 38.42
C SER A 346 37.46 -12.15 37.66
N SER A 347 37.32 -12.24 36.34
CA SER A 347 38.37 -12.65 35.38
C SER A 347 38.94 -11.43 34.65
N GLU A 348 40.28 -11.37 34.53
CA GLU A 348 41.02 -10.20 34.03
C GLU A 348 40.70 -9.80 32.57
N ASP A 349 40.11 -10.71 31.76
CA ASP A 349 39.80 -10.53 30.34
C ASP A 349 38.41 -9.95 30.03
N THR A 350 37.84 -9.13 30.92
CA THR A 350 36.47 -8.57 30.77
C THR A 350 36.49 -7.09 30.39
N GLU A 351 36.13 -6.75 29.15
CA GLU A 351 36.07 -5.36 28.69
C GLU A 351 34.71 -4.72 29.03
N ILE A 352 34.68 -3.40 29.25
CA ILE A 352 33.44 -2.64 29.50
C ILE A 352 33.34 -1.48 28.51
N GLN A 353 32.27 -1.44 27.72
CA GLN A 353 31.99 -0.40 26.73
C GLN A 353 30.73 0.38 27.13
N PHE A 354 30.66 1.67 26.79
CA PHE A 354 29.53 2.55 27.13
C PHE A 354 28.83 3.08 25.89
N HIS A 355 27.51 2.93 25.83
CA HIS A 355 26.66 3.30 24.70
C HIS A 355 25.54 4.24 25.16
N ARG A 356 25.12 5.17 24.29
CA ARG A 356 23.96 6.04 24.58
C ARG A 356 22.62 5.41 24.25
N GLU A 357 22.60 4.52 23.27
CA GLU A 357 21.39 3.97 22.65
C GLU A 357 21.44 2.44 22.69
N PRO A 358 20.30 1.75 22.97
CA PRO A 358 20.26 0.28 23.01
C PRO A 358 20.72 -0.39 21.70
N VAL A 359 20.33 0.18 20.55
CA VAL A 359 20.69 -0.32 19.20
C VAL A 359 22.22 -0.39 19.06
N SER A 360 22.94 0.69 19.37
CA SER A 360 24.40 0.77 19.28
C SER A 360 25.14 -0.28 20.15
N ALA A 361 24.58 -0.65 21.30
CA ALA A 361 25.15 -1.70 22.13
C ALA A 361 24.99 -3.08 21.49
N VAL A 362 23.79 -3.43 21.02
CA VAL A 362 23.51 -4.71 20.33
C VAL A 362 24.30 -4.82 19.02
N ASP A 363 24.48 -3.71 18.29
CA ASP A 363 25.35 -3.63 17.11
C ASP A 363 26.84 -3.84 17.41
N SER A 364 27.26 -3.76 18.68
CA SER A 364 28.64 -3.96 19.13
C SER A 364 28.89 -5.33 19.78
N CYS A 365 27.82 -6.08 20.07
CA CYS A 365 27.86 -7.37 20.75
C CYS A 365 28.30 -8.53 19.85
N TYR A 366 28.99 -9.50 20.44
CA TYR A 366 29.36 -10.80 19.88
C TYR A 366 28.76 -11.91 20.75
N GLN A 367 28.87 -13.18 20.32
CA GLN A 367 28.27 -14.31 21.02
C GLN A 367 28.78 -14.44 22.46
N GLY A 368 27.86 -14.39 23.42
CA GLY A 368 28.12 -14.53 24.85
C GLY A 368 28.44 -13.24 25.61
N ASP A 369 28.32 -12.08 24.95
CA ASP A 369 28.41 -10.74 25.58
C ASP A 369 27.14 -10.38 26.39
N LEU A 370 27.25 -9.32 27.20
CA LEU A 370 26.19 -8.84 28.09
C LEU A 370 25.92 -7.35 27.87
N VAL A 371 24.67 -6.99 27.58
CA VAL A 371 24.17 -5.61 27.61
C VAL A 371 23.52 -5.33 28.97
N ILE A 372 23.91 -4.24 29.63
CA ILE A 372 23.28 -3.75 30.86
C ILE A 372 22.70 -2.36 30.58
N VAL A 373 21.37 -2.22 30.67
CA VAL A 373 20.67 -0.95 30.43
C VAL A 373 20.38 -0.26 31.77
N LEU A 374 20.94 0.93 32.00
CA LEU A 374 20.69 1.70 33.22
C LEU A 374 19.28 2.35 33.23
N PRO A 375 18.71 2.68 34.41
CA PRO A 375 17.41 3.33 34.52
C PRO A 375 17.28 4.60 33.66
N GLY A 376 16.19 4.70 32.92
CA GLY A 376 15.92 5.77 31.97
C GLY A 376 14.88 5.42 30.93
N MET A 377 14.41 6.46 30.22
CA MET A 377 13.58 6.35 29.01
C MET A 377 14.50 6.43 27.78
N TYR A 378 14.55 5.37 26.97
CA TYR A 378 15.33 5.32 25.73
C TYR A 378 14.36 5.27 24.54
N SER A 379 14.45 6.22 23.62
CA SER A 379 13.69 6.14 22.37
C SER A 379 14.55 5.56 21.25
N VAL A 380 14.00 4.63 20.47
CA VAL A 380 14.63 4.08 19.26
C VAL A 380 13.80 4.40 18.01
N SER A 381 14.47 4.69 16.91
CA SER A 381 13.86 4.96 15.59
C SER A 381 13.86 3.74 14.67
N SER A 382 14.64 2.70 14.98
CA SER A 382 14.71 1.42 14.29
C SER A 382 14.37 0.26 15.22
N SER A 383 14.04 -0.89 14.66
CA SER A 383 14.01 -2.16 15.38
C SER A 383 15.40 -2.50 15.95
N ILE A 384 15.43 -3.30 17.01
CA ILE A 384 16.66 -3.86 17.60
C ILE A 384 16.85 -5.25 17.00
N PHE A 385 17.94 -5.50 16.27
CA PHE A 385 18.22 -6.80 15.67
C PHE A 385 19.33 -7.54 16.44
N ILE A 386 19.04 -8.74 16.93
CA ILE A 386 19.94 -9.54 17.79
C ILE A 386 20.45 -10.77 17.00
N PRO A 387 21.65 -10.69 16.39
CA PRO A 387 22.18 -11.75 15.52
C PRO A 387 22.76 -12.95 16.28
N ASP A 388 23.24 -12.73 17.50
CA ASP A 388 24.05 -13.65 18.30
C ASP A 388 23.39 -13.97 19.65
N SER A 389 23.73 -15.11 20.25
CA SER A 389 23.28 -15.47 21.61
C SER A 389 23.91 -14.54 22.66
N ILE A 390 23.15 -13.54 23.12
CA ILE A 390 23.57 -12.52 24.10
C ILE A 390 22.54 -12.35 25.22
N THR A 391 22.96 -11.74 26.33
CA THR A 391 22.03 -11.34 27.40
C THR A 391 21.86 -9.82 27.41
N ILE A 392 20.63 -9.33 27.55
CA ILE A 392 20.26 -7.93 27.66
C ILE A 392 19.43 -7.75 28.93
N GLU A 393 19.91 -6.97 29.89
CA GLU A 393 19.28 -6.83 31.21
C GLU A 393 19.14 -5.37 31.65
N GLY A 394 17.97 -5.01 32.16
CA GLY A 394 17.73 -3.74 32.85
C GLY A 394 18.27 -3.75 34.28
N PHE A 395 19.06 -2.73 34.63
CA PHE A 395 19.63 -2.55 35.97
C PHE A 395 18.69 -1.72 36.86
N GLY A 396 17.65 -2.36 37.37
CA GLY A 396 16.66 -1.73 38.24
C GLY A 396 15.37 -2.55 38.31
N PHE A 397 14.26 -1.91 38.63
CA PHE A 397 12.94 -2.49 38.45
C PHE A 397 12.49 -2.37 36.98
N PRO A 398 11.62 -3.27 36.48
CA PRO A 398 11.22 -3.28 35.06
C PRO A 398 10.62 -1.96 34.55
N ASP A 399 9.87 -1.23 35.39
CA ASP A 399 9.30 0.07 35.04
C ASP A 399 10.33 1.24 35.05
N GLU A 400 11.54 1.03 35.56
CA GLU A 400 12.62 2.04 35.58
C GLU A 400 13.47 2.03 34.31
N VAL A 401 13.44 0.93 33.54
CA VAL A 401 14.25 0.72 32.33
C VAL A 401 13.32 0.55 31.13
N VAL A 402 13.04 1.65 30.43
CA VAL A 402 11.99 1.70 29.40
C VAL A 402 12.60 1.99 28.03
N ILE A 403 12.31 1.14 27.05
CA ILE A 403 12.66 1.35 25.64
C ILE A 403 11.36 1.60 24.86
N GLU A 404 11.30 2.73 24.17
CA GLU A 404 10.16 3.19 23.37
C GLU A 404 10.51 3.20 21.88
N LYS A 405 9.70 2.54 21.05
CA LYS A 405 9.79 2.68 19.58
C LYS A 405 9.03 3.92 19.13
N LYS A 406 9.72 4.84 18.42
CA LYS A 406 9.13 6.08 17.87
C LYS A 406 8.70 5.98 16.41
N SER A 407 9.11 4.94 15.69
CA SER A 407 8.67 4.66 14.33
C SER A 407 7.45 3.74 14.32
N LYS A 408 6.52 3.99 13.37
CA LYS A 408 5.43 3.06 13.07
C LYS A 408 5.96 1.81 12.34
N GLY A 409 5.14 0.76 12.27
CA GLY A 409 5.51 -0.55 11.72
C GLY A 409 5.81 -1.59 12.80
N ASP A 410 5.75 -2.87 12.42
CA ASP A 410 5.34 -3.92 13.36
C ASP A 410 6.47 -4.54 14.20
N SER A 411 7.67 -4.78 13.65
CA SER A 411 8.76 -5.40 14.43
C SER A 411 9.39 -4.42 15.43
N PHE A 412 9.74 -4.89 16.62
CA PHE A 412 10.47 -4.09 17.62
C PHE A 412 11.80 -4.75 18.00
N VAL A 413 11.80 -6.04 18.36
CA VAL A 413 13.02 -6.75 18.77
C VAL A 413 13.16 -8.07 18.00
N GLU A 414 13.79 -8.01 16.83
CA GLU A 414 14.07 -9.20 16.01
C GLU A 414 15.30 -9.95 16.56
N SER A 415 15.24 -11.28 16.59
CA SER A 415 16.35 -12.13 17.06
C SER A 415 16.56 -13.35 16.19
N THR A 416 17.81 -13.57 15.76
CA THR A 416 18.27 -14.84 15.16
C THR A 416 19.26 -15.59 16.06
N GLY A 417 19.64 -15.03 17.21
CA GLY A 417 20.50 -15.69 18.20
C GLY A 417 19.79 -16.87 18.88
N ALA A 418 20.51 -17.98 19.09
CA ALA A 418 19.95 -19.26 19.53
C ALA A 418 19.70 -19.37 21.06
N ASP A 419 20.26 -18.46 21.85
CA ASP A 419 20.09 -18.36 23.31
C ASP A 419 20.20 -16.88 23.69
N VAL A 420 19.18 -16.11 23.29
CA VAL A 420 19.04 -14.69 23.61
C VAL A 420 18.17 -14.53 24.85
N ARG A 421 18.59 -13.67 25.77
CA ARG A 421 17.94 -13.50 27.07
C ARG A 421 17.67 -12.02 27.34
N LEU A 422 16.41 -11.70 27.61
CA LEU A 422 15.93 -10.35 27.92
C LEU A 422 15.32 -10.35 29.33
N SER A 423 15.72 -9.41 30.19
CA SER A 423 15.20 -9.30 31.56
C SER A 423 15.13 -7.85 32.06
N ASN A 424 14.19 -7.58 32.97
CA ASN A 424 14.03 -6.30 33.67
C ASN A 424 13.91 -5.04 32.78
N ILE A 425 13.40 -5.19 31.55
CA ILE A 425 13.20 -4.08 30.60
C ILE A 425 11.72 -4.01 30.22
N LYS A 426 11.19 -2.80 30.13
CA LYS A 426 9.86 -2.50 29.62
C LYS A 426 9.94 -1.97 28.19
N PHE A 427 9.22 -2.61 27.28
CA PHE A 427 9.09 -2.17 25.89
C PHE A 427 7.76 -1.43 25.70
N ILE A 428 7.80 -0.29 24.99
CA ILE A 428 6.63 0.50 24.62
C ILE A 428 6.64 0.70 23.10
N GLN A 429 5.56 0.26 22.45
CA GLN A 429 5.31 0.44 21.02
C GLN A 429 3.90 1.01 20.87
N HIS A 430 3.78 2.12 20.15
CA HIS A 430 2.50 2.75 19.86
C HIS A 430 1.96 2.20 18.54
N ASP A 431 0.63 2.22 18.37
CA ASP A 431 -0.08 1.82 17.13
C ASP A 431 0.18 0.38 16.61
N ALA A 432 0.65 -0.55 17.46
CA ALA A 432 0.94 -1.93 17.07
C ALA A 432 -0.35 -2.75 16.83
N ILE A 433 -0.51 -3.32 15.63
CA ILE A 433 -1.71 -4.08 15.24
C ILE A 433 -1.63 -5.55 15.70
N GLU A 434 -0.46 -6.18 15.60
CA GLU A 434 -0.25 -7.60 15.96
C GLU A 434 0.42 -7.80 17.34
N GLY A 435 0.61 -6.71 18.09
CA GLY A 435 1.31 -6.71 19.38
C GLY A 435 2.82 -6.46 19.25
N ILE A 436 3.57 -6.70 20.35
CA ILE A 436 5.04 -6.68 20.33
C ILE A 436 5.53 -8.10 20.00
N LEU A 437 6.12 -8.26 18.82
CA LEU A 437 6.82 -9.45 18.35
C LEU A 437 8.34 -9.23 18.37
#